data_AF-M7ATR5-F1
#
_entry.id   AF-M7ATR5-F1
#
_cell.length_a   1.000
_cell.length_b   1.000
_cell.length_c   1.000
_cell.angle_alpha   90.00
_cell.angle_beta   90.00
_cell.angle_gamma   90.00
#
_symmetry.space_group_name_H-M   'P 1'
#
loop_
_entity.id
_entity.type
_entity.pdbx_description
1 polymer ?
#
loop_
_entity_poly.entity_id
_entity_poly.type
_entity_poly.pdbx_seq_one_letter_code
_entity_poly.pdbx_strand_id
1 'polypeptide(L)'
;QVNKLIEELQAAIKSYKGHLSKHAPKLQAEQERCASYVYQHIKRLPANMVLPQGLQLKVYENGKDTGEILVYITKKEMENNCKNQPSVMMERAFAYINDILLTEFSILRYSDGIYTREGLSEED
;
A
#
# COMPACT_ATOMS: atom_id res chain seq x y z
N GLN A 1 -32.46 -34.15 22.92
CA GLN A 1 -31.54 -32.99 22.89
C GLN A 1 -30.22 -33.31 22.21
N VAL A 2 -29.53 -34.42 22.54
CA VAL A 2 -28.26 -34.81 21.92
C VAL A 2 -28.34 -35.01 20.40
N ASN A 3 -29.37 -35.70 19.89
CA ASN A 3 -29.51 -35.95 18.44
C ASN A 3 -29.68 -34.65 17.62
N LYS A 4 -30.42 -33.67 18.17
CA LYS A 4 -30.59 -32.36 17.53
C LYS A 4 -29.25 -31.60 17.43
N LEU A 5 -28.46 -31.63 18.50
CA LEU A 5 -27.13 -31.02 18.51
C LEU A 5 -26.18 -31.69 17.50
N ILE A 6 -26.26 -33.02 17.35
CA ILE A 6 -25.47 -33.76 16.35
C ILE A 6 -25.83 -33.31 14.93
N GLU A 7 -27.12 -33.19 14.61
CA GLU A 7 -27.58 -32.74 13.28
C GLU A 7 -27.14 -31.30 12.98
N GLU A 8 -27.26 -30.39 13.96
CA GLU A 8 -26.83 -28.99 13.84
C GLU A 8 -25.32 -28.88 13.57
N LEU A 9 -24.51 -29.65 14.29
CA LEU A 9 -23.05 -29.68 14.09
C LEU A 9 -22.68 -30.25 12.72
N GLN A 10 -23.35 -31.30 12.26
CA GLN A 10 -23.13 -31.86 10.91
C GLN A 10 -23.48 -30.85 9.81
N ALA A 11 -24.58 -30.12 9.96
CA ALA A 11 -24.97 -29.07 9.03
C ALA A 11 -23.96 -27.92 9.00
N ALA A 12 -23.48 -27.47 10.17
CA ALA A 12 -22.48 -26.42 10.29
C ALA A 12 -21.15 -26.82 9.64
N ILE A 13 -20.66 -28.05 9.89
CA ILE A 13 -19.44 -28.57 9.28
C ILE A 13 -19.57 -28.59 7.75
N LYS A 14 -20.71 -29.06 7.23
CA LYS A 14 -20.96 -29.10 5.78
C LYS A 14 -20.99 -27.70 5.17
N SER A 15 -21.61 -26.74 5.85
CA SER A 15 -21.66 -25.33 5.44
C SER A 15 -20.25 -24.73 5.38
N TYR A 16 -19.45 -24.86 6.44
CA TYR A 16 -18.08 -24.34 6.48
C TYR A 16 -17.17 -24.97 5.43
N LYS A 17 -17.28 -26.28 5.19
CA LYS A 17 -16.56 -26.93 4.08
C LYS A 17 -16.95 -26.32 2.73
N GLY A 18 -18.25 -26.05 2.53
CA GLY A 18 -18.74 -25.37 1.33
C GLY A 18 -18.19 -23.95 1.19
N HIS A 19 -18.05 -23.20 2.28
CA HIS A 19 -17.45 -21.87 2.27
C HIS A 19 -15.96 -21.92 1.93
N LEU A 20 -15.19 -22.80 2.59
CA LEU A 20 -13.77 -23.02 2.31
C LEU A 20 -13.52 -23.38 0.83
N SER A 21 -14.37 -24.24 0.26
CA SER A 21 -14.30 -24.60 -1.16
C SER A 21 -14.52 -23.41 -2.10
N LYS A 22 -15.23 -22.36 -1.67
CA LYS A 22 -15.40 -21.12 -2.45
C LYS A 22 -14.24 -20.14 -2.27
N HIS A 23 -13.58 -20.17 -1.12
CA HIS A 23 -12.45 -19.29 -0.83
C HIS A 23 -11.15 -19.78 -1.45
N ALA A 24 -10.93 -21.10 -1.55
CA ALA A 24 -9.72 -21.65 -2.14
C ALA A 24 -9.44 -21.18 -3.59
N PRO A 25 -10.43 -21.18 -4.52
CA PRO A 25 -10.22 -20.65 -5.87
C PRO A 25 -9.92 -19.15 -5.89
N LYS A 26 -10.52 -18.36 -4.98
CA LYS A 26 -10.26 -16.91 -4.88
C LYS A 26 -8.83 -16.64 -4.42
N LEU A 27 -8.36 -17.40 -3.43
CA LEU A 27 -6.98 -17.29 -2.95
C LEU A 27 -5.99 -17.65 -4.07
N GLN A 28 -6.26 -18.72 -4.82
CA GLN A 28 -5.42 -19.12 -5.95
C GLN A 28 -5.39 -18.03 -7.04
N ALA A 29 -6.55 -17.48 -7.42
CA ALA A 29 -6.63 -16.41 -8.42
C ALA A 29 -5.83 -15.17 -7.98
N GLU A 30 -5.89 -14.79 -6.70
CA GLU A 30 -5.13 -13.66 -6.18
C GLU A 30 -3.61 -13.95 -6.17
N GLN A 31 -3.20 -15.19 -5.84
CA GLN A 31 -1.80 -15.60 -5.90
C GLN A 31 -1.26 -15.57 -7.33
N GLU A 32 -2.01 -16.08 -8.31
CA GLU A 32 -1.65 -16.04 -9.73
C GLU A 32 -1.57 -14.61 -10.26
N ARG A 33 -2.52 -13.74 -9.85
CA ARG A 33 -2.50 -12.32 -10.16
C ARG A 33 -1.27 -11.63 -9.56
N CYS A 34 -0.95 -11.91 -8.30
CA CYS A 34 0.20 -11.34 -7.61
C CYS A 34 1.53 -11.78 -8.28
N ALA A 35 1.65 -13.07 -8.62
CA ALA A 35 2.81 -13.59 -9.34
C ALA A 35 2.97 -12.92 -10.72
N SER A 36 1.87 -12.74 -11.44
CA SER A 36 1.86 -12.04 -12.74
C SER A 36 2.24 -10.57 -12.61
N TYR A 37 1.74 -9.89 -11.57
CA TYR A 37 2.05 -8.49 -11.28
C TYR A 37 3.55 -8.28 -11.04
N VAL A 38 4.17 -9.13 -10.21
CA VAL A 38 5.63 -9.09 -9.95
C VAL A 38 6.41 -9.23 -11.26
N TYR A 39 6.07 -10.21 -12.10
CA TYR A 39 6.79 -10.44 -13.35
C TYR A 39 6.66 -9.28 -14.35
N GLN A 40 5.48 -8.66 -14.43
CA GLN A 40 5.23 -7.56 -15.39
C GLN A 40 5.80 -6.22 -14.93
N HIS A 41 5.75 -5.92 -13.64
CA HIS A 41 6.08 -4.59 -13.11
C HIS A 41 7.44 -4.50 -12.43
N ILE A 42 7.99 -5.62 -11.94
CA ILE A 42 9.32 -5.66 -11.34
C ILE A 42 10.31 -6.20 -12.39
N LYS A 43 10.73 -5.31 -13.30
CA LYS A 43 11.80 -5.64 -14.25
C LYS A 43 13.10 -5.85 -13.48
N ARG A 44 13.75 -6.99 -13.69
CA ARG A 44 15.13 -7.20 -13.21
C ARG A 44 15.98 -6.06 -13.75
N LEU A 45 16.68 -5.38 -12.84
CA LEU A 45 17.64 -4.34 -13.20
C LEU A 45 18.74 -4.97 -14.08
N PRO A 46 19.15 -4.31 -15.18
CA PRO A 46 20.29 -4.73 -15.96
C PRO A 46 21.53 -4.84 -15.07
N ALA A 47 22.27 -5.94 -15.19
CA ALA A 47 23.45 -6.21 -14.35
C ALA A 47 24.56 -5.15 -14.46
N ASN A 48 24.48 -4.28 -15.48
CA ASN A 48 25.44 -3.23 -15.80
C ASN A 48 24.97 -1.82 -15.45
N MET A 49 23.83 -1.63 -14.78
CA MET A 49 23.42 -0.30 -14.33
C MET A 49 24.22 0.14 -13.11
N VAL A 50 24.99 1.22 -13.27
CA VAL A 50 25.47 2.03 -12.14
C VAL A 50 24.24 2.74 -11.58
N LEU A 51 23.64 2.16 -10.56
CA LEU A 51 22.47 2.75 -9.90
C LEU A 51 22.88 4.08 -9.25
N PRO A 52 22.09 5.16 -9.41
CA PRO A 52 22.19 6.27 -8.46
C PRO A 52 21.99 5.71 -7.05
N GLN A 53 22.68 6.26 -6.05
CA GLN A 53 22.67 5.74 -4.67
C GLN A 53 21.30 5.98 -4.00
N GLY A 54 20.27 5.22 -4.38
CA GLY A 54 18.90 5.42 -3.93
C GLY A 54 17.85 4.69 -4.76
N LEU A 55 16.59 4.99 -4.47
CA LEU A 55 15.38 4.44 -5.07
C LEU A 55 14.48 5.59 -5.52
N GLN A 56 14.12 5.61 -6.79
CA GLN A 56 13.10 6.53 -7.30
C GLN A 56 11.76 5.80 -7.38
N LEU A 57 10.71 6.39 -6.81
CA LEU A 57 9.36 5.86 -6.76
C LEU A 57 8.42 6.77 -7.56
N LYS A 58 7.53 6.14 -8.34
CA LYS A 58 6.35 6.81 -8.89
C LYS A 58 5.17 6.52 -7.97
N VAL A 59 4.63 7.56 -7.35
CA VAL A 59 3.51 7.44 -6.41
C VAL A 59 2.27 8.03 -7.07
N TYR A 60 1.16 7.32 -6.98
CA TYR A 60 -0.14 7.76 -7.49
C TYR A 60 -1.13 7.85 -6.34
N GLU A 61 -2.06 8.79 -6.43
CA GLU A 61 -3.20 8.80 -5.54
C GLU A 61 -4.06 7.55 -5.77
N ASN A 62 -4.63 7.01 -4.69
CA ASN A 62 -5.42 5.79 -4.79
C ASN A 62 -6.60 5.98 -5.77
N GLY A 63 -6.71 5.06 -6.74
CA GLY A 63 -7.74 5.11 -7.79
C GLY A 63 -7.38 5.98 -9.00
N LYS A 64 -6.18 6.59 -9.05
CA LYS A 64 -5.67 7.32 -10.21
C LYS A 64 -4.50 6.59 -10.86
N ASP A 65 -4.43 6.65 -12.19
CA ASP A 65 -3.35 6.12 -13.03
C ASP A 65 -2.50 7.22 -13.70
N THR A 66 -2.90 8.48 -13.53
CA THR A 66 -2.21 9.68 -14.03
C THR A 66 -1.93 10.67 -12.90
N GLY A 67 -0.93 11.54 -13.08
CA GLY A 67 -0.56 12.55 -12.08
C GLY A 67 0.41 11.99 -11.06
N GLU A 68 1.48 11.35 -11.54
CA GLU A 68 2.49 10.76 -10.65
C GLU A 68 3.25 11.82 -9.85
N ILE A 69 3.53 11.48 -8.59
CA ILE A 69 4.50 12.20 -7.76
C ILE A 69 5.77 11.37 -7.75
N LEU A 70 6.88 11.99 -8.15
CA LEU A 70 8.20 11.35 -8.15
C LEU A 70 8.85 11.55 -6.79
N VAL A 71 9.04 10.46 -6.04
CA VAL A 71 9.73 10.47 -4.75
C VAL A 71 11.11 9.84 -4.94
N TYR A 72 12.16 10.53 -4.48
CA TYR A 72 13.52 10.02 -4.51
C TYR A 72 14.00 9.73 -3.09
N ILE A 73 14.39 8.48 -2.83
CA ILE A 73 14.87 8.01 -1.53
C ILE A 73 16.33 7.65 -1.66
N THR A 74 17.22 8.41 -1.05
CA THR A 74 18.64 8.07 -1.02
C THR A 74 18.96 7.03 0.05
N LYS A 75 20.08 6.33 -0.13
CA LYS A 75 20.62 5.47 0.92
C LYS A 75 20.84 6.25 2.23
N LYS A 76 21.27 7.51 2.15
CA LYS A 76 21.54 8.39 3.30
C LYS A 76 20.29 8.63 4.15
N GLU A 77 19.13 8.86 3.54
CA GLU A 77 17.87 9.04 4.27
C GLU A 77 17.45 7.77 5.04
N MET A 78 17.84 6.60 4.52
CA MET A 78 17.54 5.29 5.10
C MET A 78 18.63 4.76 6.04
N GLU A 79 19.80 5.40 6.09
CA GLU A 79 20.93 5.00 6.93
C GLU A 79 20.71 5.40 8.38
N ASN A 80 20.43 4.43 9.26
CA ASN A 80 20.29 4.70 10.70
C ASN A 80 20.66 3.51 11.59
N ASN A 81 21.71 2.76 11.24
CA ASN A 81 22.16 1.55 11.94
C ASN A 81 21.13 0.40 12.00
N CYS A 82 20.05 0.46 11.22
CA CYS A 82 19.04 -0.61 11.08
C CYS A 82 19.56 -1.81 10.27
N LYS A 83 20.78 -2.30 10.56
CA LYS A 83 21.41 -3.40 9.84
C LYS A 83 20.52 -4.64 9.96
N ASN A 84 19.91 -5.04 8.84
CA ASN A 84 19.08 -6.23 8.65
C ASN A 84 17.71 -6.22 9.35
N GLN A 85 17.06 -5.06 9.51
CA GLN A 85 15.66 -4.99 9.96
C GLN A 85 14.75 -4.42 8.84
N PRO A 86 14.25 -5.27 7.93
CA PRO A 86 13.42 -4.83 6.80
C PRO A 86 12.16 -4.09 7.22
N SER A 87 11.50 -4.49 8.32
CA SER A 87 10.28 -3.83 8.82
C SER A 87 10.54 -2.38 9.22
N VAL A 88 11.62 -2.13 9.96
CA VAL A 88 11.98 -0.78 10.41
C VAL A 88 12.39 0.12 9.24
N MET A 89 13.10 -0.44 8.25
CA MET A 89 13.42 0.29 7.01
C MET A 89 12.16 0.62 6.21
N MET A 90 11.19 -0.29 6.17
CA MET A 90 9.93 -0.10 5.47
C MET A 90 9.04 0.95 6.15
N GLU A 91 8.88 0.90 7.47
CA GLU A 91 8.15 1.93 8.24
C GLU A 91 8.74 3.32 8.03
N ARG A 92 10.07 3.43 8.01
CA ARG A 92 10.76 4.69 7.71
C ARG A 92 10.52 5.16 6.29
N ALA A 93 10.62 4.27 5.31
CA ALA A 93 10.34 4.62 3.92
C ALA A 93 8.91 5.15 3.78
N PHE A 94 7.93 4.52 4.42
CA PHE A 94 6.55 5.00 4.45
C PHE A 94 6.42 6.37 5.11
N ALA A 95 7.06 6.59 6.26
CA ALA A 95 7.03 7.88 6.93
C ALA A 95 7.61 8.99 6.05
N TYR A 96 8.74 8.73 5.38
CA TYR A 96 9.40 9.67 4.48
C TYR A 96 8.55 9.98 3.24
N ILE A 97 7.97 8.96 2.62
CA ILE A 97 7.04 9.13 1.50
C ILE A 97 5.83 9.96 1.94
N ASN A 98 5.23 9.64 3.09
CA ASN A 98 4.08 10.38 3.61
C ASN A 98 4.41 11.86 3.87
N ASP A 99 5.60 12.17 4.39
CA ASP A 99 6.02 13.55 4.64
C ASP A 99 6.14 14.36 3.34
N ILE A 100 6.75 13.76 2.30
CA ILE A 100 6.83 14.37 0.97
C ILE A 100 5.43 14.57 0.37
N LEU A 101 4.59 13.54 0.43
CA LEU A 101 3.24 13.59 -0.12
C LEU A 101 2.40 14.64 0.60
N LEU A 102 2.43 14.73 1.93
CA LEU A 102 1.68 15.74 2.67
C LEU A 102 2.14 17.15 2.32
N THR A 103 3.43 17.36 2.09
CA THR A 103 3.98 18.65 1.67
C THR A 103 3.51 19.01 0.26
N GLU A 104 3.66 18.09 -0.70
CA GLU A 104 3.24 18.27 -2.09
C GLU A 104 1.72 18.43 -2.23
N PHE A 105 0.91 17.59 -1.57
CA PHE A 105 -0.56 17.70 -1.58
C PHE A 105 -1.05 18.98 -0.91
N SER A 106 -0.37 19.45 0.15
CA SER A 106 -0.70 20.75 0.75
C SER A 106 -0.44 21.87 -0.24
N ILE A 107 0.73 21.90 -0.87
CA ILE A 107 1.09 22.90 -1.89
C ILE A 107 0.11 22.87 -3.07
N LEU A 108 -0.23 21.68 -3.57
CA LEU A 108 -1.18 21.51 -4.66
C LEU A 108 -2.60 21.99 -4.29
N ARG A 109 -3.06 21.74 -3.06
CA ARG A 109 -4.35 22.27 -2.56
C ARG A 109 -4.34 23.79 -2.39
N TYR A 110 -3.21 24.36 -1.98
CA TYR A 110 -3.02 25.81 -1.93
C TYR A 110 -3.04 26.44 -3.33
N SER A 111 -2.40 25.82 -4.33
CA SER A 111 -2.41 26.32 -5.70
C SER A 111 -3.75 26.16 -6.40
N ASP A 112 -4.53 25.12 -6.06
CA ASP A 112 -5.87 24.88 -6.60
C ASP A 112 -6.98 25.70 -5.88
N GLY A 113 -6.61 26.58 -4.95
CA GLY A 113 -7.53 27.56 -4.35
C GLY A 113 -8.60 26.96 -3.42
N ILE A 114 -8.44 25.72 -2.94
CA ILE A 114 -9.41 25.09 -2.04
C ILE A 114 -9.08 25.43 -0.59
N TYR A 115 -9.40 26.67 -0.19
CA TYR A 115 -9.64 27.02 1.21
C TYR A 115 -11.02 27.68 1.33
N THR A 116 -11.99 26.95 1.87
CA THR A 116 -13.16 27.57 2.50
C THR A 116 -12.67 28.31 3.74
N ARG A 117 -12.67 29.64 3.65
CA ARG A 117 -12.49 30.57 4.76
C ARG A 117 -13.61 30.32 5.78
N GLU A 118 -13.35 29.54 6.83
CA GLU A 118 -14.11 29.66 8.08
C GLU A 118 -13.32 30.56 9.05
N GLY A 119 -13.95 31.65 9.48
CA GLY A 119 -13.57 32.38 10.68
C GLY A 119 -12.74 33.64 10.52
N LEU A 120 -13.14 34.58 9.66
CA LEU A 120 -13.03 36.00 10.01
C LEU A 120 -14.36 36.40 10.62
N SER A 121 -14.43 36.53 11.94
CA SER A 121 -15.39 37.43 12.60
C SER A 121 -14.57 38.51 13.30
N GLU A 122 -14.27 39.57 12.56
CA GLU A 122 -14.33 40.90 13.14
C GLU A 122 -15.81 41.17 13.39
N GLU A 123 -16.23 41.29 14.64
CA GLU A 123 -17.37 42.13 15.03
C GLU A 123 -17.06 42.72 16.43
N ASP A 124 -16.97 44.06 16.41
CA ASP A 124 -17.03 45.10 17.47
C ASP A 124 -16.00 45.17 18.61
#